data_AF-A0A381RMS5-F1
#
_entry.id   AF-A0A381RMS5-F1
#
_cell.length_a   1.000
_cell.length_b   1.000
_cell.length_c   1.000
_cell.angle_alpha   90.00
_cell.angle_beta   90.00
_cell.angle_gamma   90.00
#
_symmetry.space_group_name_H-M   'P 1'
#
loop_
_entity.id
_entity.type
_entity.pdbx_description
1 polymer ?
#
loop_
_entity_poly.entity_id
_entity_poly.type
_entity_poly.pdbx_seq_one_letter_code
_entity_poly.pdbx_strand_id
1 'polypeptide(L)'
;MTEADVQIITGRLGVVSVVDLRSNGSDTSNDGRGLLAYSGIGYHQLPFLERRGTLPPTSGEEVEKRLTDMNLWILLNAGDLVAQAFVVLAQSVNQPVIFHCSAGKDRTGVLAATILDVLGVGREEIVADYLETNVAIDAILARLQAMPGFVHSTREGIMAPKIAIEKYLDVAQSEFGGSEAYLLRHGVQQSIIDGFRESMLE
;
A
#
# COMPACT_ATOMS: atom_id res chain seq x y z
N MET A 1 -0.01 -13.27 13.16
CA MET A 1 1.42 -13.52 12.92
C MET A 1 1.97 -14.25 14.13
N THR A 2 2.61 -15.38 13.89
CA THR A 2 3.23 -16.26 14.88
C THR A 2 4.74 -16.00 14.95
N GLU A 3 5.44 -16.60 15.92
CA GLU A 3 6.91 -16.53 15.98
C GLU A 3 7.57 -17.17 14.76
N ALA A 4 6.99 -18.25 14.21
CA ALA A 4 7.47 -18.88 12.98
C ALA A 4 7.39 -17.93 11.78
N ASP A 5 6.31 -17.15 11.68
CA ASP A 5 6.18 -16.12 10.64
C ASP A 5 7.27 -15.05 10.77
N VAL A 6 7.59 -14.62 12.00
CA VAL A 6 8.69 -13.65 12.23
C VAL A 6 10.03 -14.23 11.76
N GLN A 7 10.33 -15.49 12.09
CA GLN A 7 11.56 -16.15 11.63
C GLN A 7 11.63 -16.28 10.11
N ILE A 8 10.49 -16.52 9.44
CA ILE A 8 10.44 -16.51 7.97
C ILE A 8 10.73 -15.10 7.45
N ILE A 9 10.08 -14.07 8.00
CA ILE A 9 10.21 -12.68 7.54
C ILE A 9 11.64 -12.16 7.74
N THR A 10 12.19 -12.24 8.94
CA THR A 10 13.48 -11.62 9.26
C THR A 10 14.67 -12.53 8.96
N GLY A 11 14.49 -13.85 9.06
CA GLY A 11 15.56 -14.81 8.84
C GLY A 11 15.64 -15.26 7.38
N ARG A 12 14.54 -15.85 6.86
CA ARG A 12 14.54 -16.46 5.52
C ARG A 12 14.39 -15.44 4.40
N LEU A 13 13.46 -14.50 4.52
CA LEU A 13 13.23 -13.44 3.54
C LEU A 13 14.19 -12.25 3.76
N GLY A 14 14.88 -12.21 4.91
CA GLY A 14 15.87 -11.20 5.23
C GLY A 14 15.30 -9.78 5.36
N VAL A 15 13.99 -9.64 5.61
CA VAL A 15 13.34 -8.33 5.69
C VAL A 15 13.90 -7.55 6.87
N VAL A 16 14.39 -6.33 6.58
CA VAL A 16 15.03 -5.45 7.57
C VAL A 16 14.16 -4.24 7.91
N SER A 17 13.09 -3.98 7.16
CA SER A 17 12.15 -2.92 7.49
C SER A 17 10.70 -3.19 7.06
N VAL A 18 9.77 -2.50 7.72
CA VAL A 18 8.34 -2.49 7.40
C VAL A 18 7.85 -1.08 7.17
N VAL A 19 7.04 -0.88 6.12
CA VAL A 19 6.26 0.33 5.89
C VAL A 19 4.78 0.05 6.14
N ASP A 20 4.23 0.62 7.21
CA ASP A 20 2.83 0.46 7.59
C ASP A 20 1.99 1.64 7.10
N LEU A 21 1.05 1.35 6.20
CA LEU A 21 0.19 2.34 5.57
C LEU A 21 -1.10 2.62 6.37
N ARG A 22 -1.23 2.02 7.57
CA ARG A 22 -2.41 2.20 8.43
C ARG A 22 -2.36 3.50 9.20
N SER A 23 -3.51 4.15 9.21
CA SER A 23 -3.91 5.16 10.20
C SER A 23 -3.78 4.59 11.61
N ASN A 24 -3.37 5.43 12.56
CA ASN A 24 -3.37 5.08 13.96
C ASN A 24 -4.82 4.96 14.44
N GLY A 25 -5.19 3.80 14.97
CA GLY A 25 -6.39 3.71 15.79
C GLY A 25 -6.21 4.56 17.04
N SER A 26 -7.30 5.09 17.59
CA SER A 26 -7.31 5.80 18.89
C SER A 26 -6.97 4.92 20.09
N ASP A 27 -6.66 3.63 19.87
CA ASP A 27 -6.39 2.64 20.90
C ASP A 27 -4.88 2.41 21.02
N THR A 28 -4.29 2.99 22.05
CA THR A 28 -2.84 2.94 22.34
C THR A 28 -2.37 1.57 22.86
N SER A 29 -3.26 0.60 23.03
CA SER A 29 -2.93 -0.71 23.59
C SER A 29 -2.33 -1.70 22.58
N ASN A 30 -2.53 -1.46 21.27
CA ASN A 30 -1.99 -2.26 20.19
C ASN A 30 -1.61 -1.33 19.02
N ASP A 31 -0.33 -0.97 18.94
CA ASP A 31 0.25 -0.15 17.87
C ASP A 31 0.20 -0.83 16.48
N GLY A 32 -0.34 -2.05 16.42
CA GLY A 32 -0.54 -2.84 15.22
C GLY A 32 0.71 -3.55 14.73
N ARG A 33 1.87 -3.35 15.36
CA ARG A 33 3.16 -3.91 14.91
C ARG A 33 3.29 -5.40 15.19
N GLY A 34 2.56 -5.90 16.19
CA GLY A 34 2.57 -7.31 16.59
C GLY A 34 3.98 -7.78 16.96
N LEU A 35 4.28 -9.05 16.66
CA LEU A 35 5.56 -9.67 17.04
C LEU A 35 6.79 -9.07 16.33
N LEU A 36 6.62 -8.38 15.18
CA LEU A 36 7.73 -7.72 14.49
C LEU A 36 8.27 -6.51 15.25
N ALA A 37 7.52 -5.95 16.21
CA ALA A 37 8.02 -4.89 17.09
C ALA A 37 9.27 -5.33 17.89
N TYR A 38 9.44 -6.63 18.11
CA TYR A 38 10.50 -7.20 18.93
C TYR A 38 11.64 -7.80 18.11
N SER A 39 11.57 -7.78 16.77
CA SER A 39 12.59 -8.37 15.91
C SER A 39 13.75 -7.42 15.57
N GLY A 40 13.65 -6.15 15.97
CA GLY A 40 14.71 -5.14 15.73
C GLY A 40 14.74 -4.57 14.30
N ILE A 41 13.76 -4.91 13.47
CA ILE A 41 13.64 -4.36 12.11
C ILE A 41 13.16 -2.90 12.15
N GLY A 42 13.52 -2.13 11.12
CA GLY A 42 13.03 -0.77 10.94
C GLY A 42 11.51 -0.74 10.77
N TYR A 43 10.85 0.31 11.26
CA TYR A 43 9.41 0.47 11.14
C TYR A 43 9.05 1.91 10.79
N HIS A 44 8.38 2.08 9.65
CA HIS A 44 7.99 3.36 9.09
C HIS A 44 6.46 3.42 8.99
N GLN A 45 5.82 4.31 9.74
CA GLN A 45 4.37 4.48 9.66
C GLN A 45 4.01 5.66 8.77
N LEU A 46 3.30 5.39 7.67
CA LEU A 46 2.91 6.36 6.66
C LEU A 46 1.40 6.24 6.41
N PRO A 47 0.56 6.87 7.24
CA PRO A 47 -0.87 6.61 7.25
C PRO A 47 -1.56 7.24 6.04
N PHE A 48 -1.75 6.47 4.97
CA PHE A 48 -2.28 6.97 3.68
C PHE A 48 -3.68 7.59 3.74
N LEU A 49 -4.39 7.47 4.86
CA LEU A 49 -5.74 8.02 5.07
C LEU A 49 -5.78 9.12 6.14
N GLU A 50 -4.64 9.52 6.71
CA GLU A 50 -4.54 10.59 7.70
C GLU A 50 -3.88 11.83 7.10
N ARG A 51 -4.58 12.49 6.17
CA ARG A 51 -4.34 13.91 5.87
C ARG A 51 -5.41 14.50 4.94
N ARG A 52 -5.68 15.78 5.17
CA ARG A 52 -6.61 16.72 4.49
C ARG A 52 -8.08 16.58 4.92
N GLY A 53 -8.74 17.74 5.05
CA GLY A 53 -10.09 17.92 5.60
C GLY A 53 -11.24 17.29 4.79
N THR A 54 -10.95 16.25 4.03
CA THR A 54 -11.89 15.44 3.25
C THR A 54 -11.78 14.02 3.77
N LEU A 55 -12.87 13.46 4.27
CA LEU A 55 -12.86 12.07 4.74
C LEU A 55 -12.75 11.10 3.55
N PRO A 56 -11.98 10.01 3.67
CA PRO A 56 -11.95 8.96 2.66
C PRO A 56 -13.31 8.25 2.56
N PRO A 57 -13.70 7.74 1.37
CA PRO A 57 -14.97 7.06 1.16
C PRO A 57 -14.97 5.64 1.77
N THR A 58 -15.02 5.55 3.09
CA THR A 58 -14.89 4.27 3.81
C THR A 58 -16.21 3.52 3.98
N SER A 59 -17.35 4.18 3.79
CA SER A 59 -18.71 3.60 3.92
C SER A 59 -19.58 3.93 2.69
N GLY A 60 -20.69 3.21 2.51
CA GLY A 60 -21.64 3.39 1.40
C GLY A 60 -22.08 2.07 0.75
N GLU A 61 -23.27 2.09 0.14
CA GLU A 61 -23.91 0.89 -0.46
C GLU A 61 -23.39 0.55 -1.87
N GLU A 62 -22.92 1.54 -2.63
CA GLU A 62 -22.30 1.34 -3.95
C GLU A 62 -20.85 0.86 -3.81
N VAL A 63 -20.67 -0.42 -3.48
CA VAL A 63 -19.38 -1.00 -3.10
C VAL A 63 -18.28 -0.78 -4.13
N GLU A 64 -18.50 -1.11 -5.41
CA GLU A 64 -17.47 -0.97 -6.46
C GLU A 64 -17.05 0.49 -6.66
N LYS A 65 -18.03 1.40 -6.67
CA LYS A 65 -17.79 2.84 -6.79
C LYS A 65 -16.99 3.34 -5.59
N ARG A 66 -17.38 2.98 -4.37
CA ARG A 66 -16.68 3.33 -3.14
C ARG A 66 -15.21 2.88 -3.16
N LEU A 67 -14.95 1.64 -3.58
CA LEU A 67 -13.59 1.09 -3.66
C LEU A 67 -12.75 1.76 -4.76
N THR A 68 -13.37 2.12 -5.88
CA THR A 68 -12.76 2.94 -6.93
C THR A 68 -12.39 4.33 -6.42
N ASP A 69 -13.35 5.00 -5.80
CA ASP A 69 -13.20 6.34 -5.24
C ASP A 69 -12.12 6.35 -4.14
N MET A 70 -11.93 5.24 -3.42
CA MET A 70 -10.86 5.10 -2.44
C MET A 70 -9.47 5.20 -3.07
N ASN A 71 -9.20 4.49 -4.16
CA ASN A 71 -7.91 4.57 -4.86
C ASN A 71 -7.65 5.97 -5.42
N LEU A 72 -8.69 6.60 -5.99
CA LEU A 72 -8.61 7.98 -6.48
C LEU A 72 -8.42 8.99 -5.35
N TRP A 73 -9.06 8.77 -4.21
CA TRP A 73 -8.88 9.61 -3.04
C TRP A 73 -7.42 9.60 -2.58
N ILE A 74 -6.78 8.43 -2.55
CA ILE A 74 -5.35 8.31 -2.20
C ILE A 74 -4.49 9.07 -3.20
N LEU A 75 -4.70 8.88 -4.50
CA LEU A 75 -3.97 9.61 -5.56
C LEU A 75 -4.03 11.13 -5.36
N LEU A 76 -5.23 11.66 -5.07
CA LEU A 76 -5.46 13.10 -5.02
C LEU A 76 -5.10 13.74 -3.68
N ASN A 77 -5.07 12.99 -2.59
CA ASN A 77 -4.95 13.54 -1.23
C ASN A 77 -3.71 13.07 -0.47
N ALA A 78 -3.12 11.94 -0.84
CA ALA A 78 -2.02 11.31 -0.11
C ALA A 78 -0.67 11.34 -0.86
N GLY A 79 -0.53 12.13 -1.93
CA GLY A 79 0.70 12.14 -2.74
C GLY A 79 1.99 12.42 -1.97
N ASP A 80 1.96 13.31 -0.97
CA ASP A 80 3.13 13.55 -0.11
C ASP A 80 3.52 12.29 0.71
N LEU A 81 2.54 11.46 1.10
CA LEU A 81 2.77 10.21 1.83
C LEU A 81 3.20 9.09 0.89
N VAL A 82 2.65 9.02 -0.32
CA VAL A 82 3.11 8.09 -1.36
C VAL A 82 4.55 8.38 -1.73
N ALA A 83 4.92 9.65 -1.90
CA ALA A 83 6.29 10.09 -2.13
C ALA A 83 7.23 9.72 -0.97
N GLN A 84 6.82 9.95 0.28
CA GLN A 84 7.60 9.52 1.44
C GLN A 84 7.79 8.00 1.49
N ALA A 85 6.74 7.23 1.20
CA ALA A 85 6.82 5.77 1.15
C ALA A 85 7.81 5.32 0.08
N PHE A 86 7.74 5.89 -1.13
CA PHE A 86 8.68 5.61 -2.20
C PHE A 86 10.13 5.90 -1.78
N VAL A 87 10.39 7.06 -1.15
CA VAL A 87 11.75 7.42 -0.67
C VAL A 87 12.26 6.43 0.37
N VAL A 88 11.41 5.97 1.30
CA VAL A 88 11.78 4.95 2.28
C VAL A 88 12.15 3.63 1.60
N LEU A 89 11.34 3.19 0.64
CA LEU A 89 11.57 1.95 -0.12
C LEU A 89 12.84 2.04 -0.99
N ALA A 90 13.18 3.23 -1.48
CA ALA A 90 14.35 3.47 -2.31
C ALA A 90 15.68 3.50 -1.56
N GLN A 91 15.65 3.59 -0.22
CA GLN A 91 16.87 3.58 0.59
C GLN A 91 17.34 2.14 0.81
N SER A 92 18.56 1.82 0.39
CA SER A 92 19.16 0.48 0.53
C SER A 92 19.20 -0.02 1.98
N VAL A 93 19.34 0.87 2.97
CA VAL A 93 19.31 0.51 4.40
C VAL A 93 17.96 -0.09 4.84
N ASN A 94 16.88 0.19 4.11
CA ASN A 94 15.56 -0.34 4.40
C ASN A 94 15.27 -1.65 3.65
N GLN A 95 16.09 -2.03 2.66
CA GLN A 95 15.84 -3.20 1.81
C GLN A 95 16.52 -4.47 2.38
N PRO A 96 15.89 -5.65 2.29
CA PRO A 96 14.54 -5.93 1.80
C PRO A 96 13.44 -5.39 2.74
N VAL A 97 12.36 -4.90 2.14
CA VAL A 97 11.26 -4.19 2.84
C VAL A 97 9.91 -4.82 2.52
N ILE A 98 9.02 -4.85 3.51
CA ILE A 98 7.60 -5.17 3.32
C ILE A 98 6.78 -3.90 3.55
N PHE A 99 5.80 -3.63 2.70
CA PHE A 99 4.77 -2.62 2.96
C PHE A 99 3.38 -3.26 3.04
N HIS A 100 2.55 -2.78 3.97
CA HIS A 100 1.22 -3.35 4.17
C HIS A 100 0.20 -2.32 4.61
N CYS A 101 -1.07 -2.70 4.55
CA CYS A 101 -2.16 -1.96 5.20
C CYS A 101 -3.02 -2.94 6.03
N SER A 102 -4.31 -2.69 6.19
CA SER A 102 -5.21 -3.62 6.90
C SER A 102 -5.52 -4.86 6.05
N ALA A 103 -6.05 -4.66 4.84
CA ALA A 103 -6.46 -5.74 3.94
C ALA A 103 -5.36 -6.15 2.96
N GLY A 104 -4.40 -5.25 2.68
CA GLY A 104 -3.37 -5.44 1.66
C GLY A 104 -3.80 -5.04 0.24
N LYS A 105 -4.92 -4.32 0.07
CA LYS A 105 -5.52 -4.06 -1.25
C LYS A 105 -5.47 -2.61 -1.75
N ASP A 106 -6.10 -1.65 -1.06
CA ASP A 106 -6.30 -0.30 -1.63
C ASP A 106 -5.02 0.53 -1.49
N ARG A 107 -4.60 0.80 -0.26
CA ARG A 107 -3.37 1.56 0.05
C ARG A 107 -2.11 0.84 -0.45
N THR A 108 -2.06 -0.47 -0.21
CA THR A 108 -0.96 -1.33 -0.64
C THR A 108 -0.94 -1.41 -2.17
N GLY A 109 -2.09 -1.66 -2.82
CA GLY A 109 -2.17 -1.76 -4.28
C GLY A 109 -1.86 -0.45 -4.99
N VAL A 110 -2.28 0.71 -4.46
CA VAL A 110 -1.90 2.02 -4.99
C VAL A 110 -0.38 2.23 -4.92
N LEU A 111 0.25 1.92 -3.79
CA LEU A 111 1.70 2.03 -3.66
C LEU A 111 2.43 1.06 -4.60
N ALA A 112 2.00 -0.20 -4.66
CA ALA A 112 2.55 -1.22 -5.55
C ALA A 112 2.44 -0.80 -7.03
N ALA A 113 1.26 -0.35 -7.48
CA ALA A 113 1.07 0.10 -8.85
C ALA A 113 1.92 1.33 -9.20
N THR A 114 2.08 2.27 -8.26
CA THR A 114 2.98 3.43 -8.44
C THR A 114 4.42 2.98 -8.64
N ILE A 115 4.89 2.03 -7.84
CA ILE A 115 6.25 1.49 -7.90
C ILE A 115 6.48 0.74 -9.22
N LEU A 116 5.56 -0.16 -9.59
CA LEU A 116 5.67 -0.95 -10.81
C LEU A 116 5.65 -0.08 -12.07
N ASP A 117 4.79 0.95 -12.11
CA ASP A 117 4.75 1.92 -13.20
C ASP A 117 6.07 2.72 -13.32
N VAL A 118 6.67 3.13 -12.21
CA VAL A 118 8.00 3.78 -12.17
C VAL A 118 9.11 2.85 -12.68
N LEU A 119 9.01 1.56 -12.39
CA LEU A 119 9.92 0.52 -12.88
C LEU A 119 9.66 0.14 -14.36
N GLY A 120 8.66 0.75 -15.01
CA GLY A 120 8.34 0.52 -16.42
C GLY A 120 7.59 -0.79 -16.69
N VAL A 121 6.99 -1.40 -15.67
CA VAL A 121 6.18 -2.62 -15.81
C VAL A 121 4.92 -2.31 -16.62
N GLY A 122 4.51 -3.24 -17.49
CA GLY A 122 3.37 -3.03 -18.36
C GLY A 122 2.05 -2.90 -17.58
N ARG A 123 1.14 -2.04 -18.05
CA ARG A 123 -0.18 -1.82 -17.42
C ARG A 123 -0.92 -3.12 -17.12
N GLU A 124 -0.92 -4.07 -18.05
CA GLU A 124 -1.64 -5.34 -17.88
C GLU A 124 -1.07 -6.17 -16.72
N GLU A 125 0.24 -6.14 -16.51
CA GLU A 125 0.93 -6.83 -15.41
C GLU A 125 0.65 -6.15 -14.07
N ILE A 126 0.64 -4.81 -14.03
CA ILE A 126 0.26 -4.04 -12.83
C ILE A 126 -1.17 -4.36 -12.41
N VAL A 127 -2.09 -4.42 -13.39
CA VAL A 127 -3.48 -4.78 -13.13
C VAL A 127 -3.59 -6.23 -12.65
N ALA A 128 -2.82 -7.16 -13.24
CA ALA A 128 -2.79 -8.55 -12.80
C ALA A 128 -2.31 -8.69 -11.35
N ASP A 129 -1.19 -8.04 -10.99
CA ASP A 129 -0.66 -8.00 -9.62
C ASP A 129 -1.70 -7.51 -8.62
N TYR A 130 -2.39 -6.41 -8.93
CA TYR A 130 -3.47 -5.88 -8.08
C TYR A 130 -4.60 -6.89 -7.87
N LEU A 131 -4.97 -7.65 -8.91
CA LEU A 131 -6.05 -8.62 -8.87
C LEU A 131 -5.70 -9.91 -8.11
N GLU A 132 -4.42 -10.23 -7.90
CA GLU A 132 -3.98 -11.37 -7.08
C GLU A 132 -4.53 -11.32 -5.66
N THR A 133 -4.82 -10.12 -5.14
CA THR A 133 -5.51 -9.95 -3.85
C THR A 133 -6.81 -10.77 -3.77
N ASN A 134 -7.55 -10.89 -4.88
CA ASN A 134 -8.84 -11.60 -4.91
C ASN A 134 -8.68 -13.12 -4.77
N VAL A 135 -7.50 -13.68 -5.06
CA VAL A 135 -7.20 -15.10 -4.86
C VAL A 135 -7.19 -15.45 -3.37
N ALA A 136 -6.69 -14.54 -2.53
CA ALA A 136 -6.60 -14.71 -1.08
C ALA A 136 -7.81 -14.14 -0.31
N ILE A 137 -8.89 -13.77 -0.99
CA ILE A 137 -9.95 -12.93 -0.42
C ILE A 137 -10.62 -13.54 0.81
N ASP A 138 -10.87 -14.85 0.82
CA ASP A 138 -11.56 -15.52 1.92
C ASP A 138 -10.67 -15.58 3.18
N ALA A 139 -9.35 -15.78 3.00
CA ALA A 139 -8.38 -15.73 4.09
C ALA A 139 -8.21 -14.30 4.64
N ILE A 140 -8.21 -13.31 3.76
CA ILE A 140 -8.19 -11.88 4.15
C ILE A 140 -9.46 -11.55 4.94
N LEU A 141 -10.63 -11.98 4.47
CA LEU A 141 -11.92 -11.75 5.15
C LEU A 141 -11.92 -12.34 6.56
N ALA A 142 -11.54 -13.61 6.70
CA ALA A 142 -11.49 -14.28 7.99
C ALA A 142 -10.54 -13.55 8.96
N ARG A 143 -9.38 -13.11 8.49
CA ARG A 143 -8.43 -12.32 9.29
C ARG A 143 -9.01 -10.97 9.69
N LEU A 144 -9.64 -10.25 8.77
CA LEU A 144 -10.23 -8.94 9.05
C LEU A 144 -11.38 -9.04 10.05
N GLN A 145 -12.27 -10.03 9.92
CA GLN A 145 -13.39 -10.21 10.84
C GLN A 145 -12.95 -10.54 12.27
N ALA A 146 -11.72 -11.03 12.47
CA ALA A 146 -11.12 -11.23 13.79
C ALA A 146 -10.52 -9.94 14.40
N MET A 147 -10.45 -8.84 13.64
CA MET A 147 -9.88 -7.57 14.09
C MET A 147 -10.98 -6.59 14.58
N PRO A 148 -10.76 -5.88 15.70
CA PRO A 148 -11.64 -4.79 16.12
C PRO A 148 -11.84 -3.76 15.01
N GLY A 149 -13.07 -3.30 14.82
CA GLY A 149 -13.45 -2.35 13.75
C GLY A 149 -13.68 -2.97 12.36
N PHE A 150 -13.37 -4.25 12.16
CA PHE A 150 -13.54 -4.94 10.88
C PHE A 150 -14.49 -6.15 10.94
N VAL A 151 -15.13 -6.37 12.10
CA VAL A 151 -16.01 -7.52 12.37
C VAL A 151 -17.18 -7.66 11.39
N HIS A 152 -17.62 -6.56 10.77
CA HIS A 152 -18.70 -6.52 9.78
C HIS A 152 -18.21 -6.45 8.33
N SER A 153 -16.92 -6.72 8.07
CA SER A 153 -16.41 -6.81 6.70
C SER A 153 -17.17 -7.88 5.93
N THR A 154 -17.50 -7.58 4.67
CA THR A 154 -18.11 -8.53 3.72
C THR A 154 -17.15 -8.82 2.60
N ARG A 155 -17.31 -9.98 1.94
CA ARG A 155 -16.48 -10.39 0.81
C ARG A 155 -16.49 -9.34 -0.29
N GLU A 156 -17.67 -8.86 -0.66
CA GLU A 156 -17.88 -7.81 -1.66
C GLU A 156 -17.20 -6.52 -1.24
N GLY A 157 -17.35 -6.14 0.04
CA GLY A 157 -16.80 -4.91 0.61
C GLY A 157 -15.28 -4.86 0.64
N ILE A 158 -14.61 -6.01 0.53
CA ILE A 158 -13.16 -6.12 0.55
C ILE A 158 -12.54 -6.58 -0.77
N MET A 159 -13.32 -6.77 -1.84
CA MET A 159 -12.74 -7.14 -3.15
C MET A 159 -11.77 -6.07 -3.67
N ALA A 160 -10.87 -6.48 -4.56
CA ALA A 160 -10.03 -5.61 -5.36
C ALA A 160 -10.65 -5.50 -6.77
N PRO A 161 -11.54 -4.52 -7.03
CA PRO A 161 -12.19 -4.41 -8.33
C PRO A 161 -11.19 -3.88 -9.38
N LYS A 162 -11.13 -4.53 -10.54
CA LYS A 162 -10.22 -4.18 -11.65
C LYS A 162 -10.31 -2.69 -12.01
N ILE A 163 -11.54 -2.19 -12.11
CA ILE A 163 -11.81 -0.79 -12.49
C ILE A 163 -11.18 0.23 -11.54
N ALA A 164 -10.97 -0.13 -10.27
CA ALA A 164 -10.37 0.79 -9.29
C ALA A 164 -8.89 1.05 -9.57
N ILE A 165 -8.13 0.03 -9.97
CA ILE A 165 -6.72 0.22 -10.31
C ILE A 165 -6.54 0.75 -11.74
N GLU A 166 -7.41 0.35 -12.68
CA GLU A 166 -7.41 0.92 -14.03
C GLU A 166 -7.67 2.43 -14.00
N LYS A 167 -8.69 2.88 -13.26
CA LYS A 167 -8.96 4.31 -13.08
C LYS A 167 -7.85 5.05 -12.34
N TYR A 168 -7.21 4.42 -11.36
CA TYR A 168 -6.04 5.00 -10.70
C TYR A 168 -4.93 5.31 -11.71
N LEU A 169 -4.56 4.34 -12.53
CA LEU A 169 -3.54 4.50 -13.56
C LEU A 169 -3.95 5.52 -14.64
N ASP A 170 -5.21 5.51 -15.05
CA ASP A 170 -5.74 6.47 -16.03
C ASP A 170 -5.62 7.92 -15.52
N VAL A 171 -6.03 8.17 -14.28
CA VAL A 171 -5.98 9.50 -13.67
C VAL A 171 -4.53 9.89 -13.35
N ALA A 172 -3.69 8.96 -12.92
CA ALA A 172 -2.26 9.21 -12.75
C ALA A 172 -1.62 9.66 -14.07
N GLN A 173 -1.96 8.99 -15.17
CA GLN A 173 -1.48 9.36 -16.50
C GLN A 173 -2.03 10.71 -16.96
N SER A 174 -3.34 10.94 -16.87
CA SER A 174 -3.97 12.14 -17.44
C SER A 174 -3.68 13.42 -16.64
N GLU A 175 -3.63 13.34 -15.31
CA GLU A 175 -3.49 14.52 -14.45
C GLU A 175 -2.02 14.84 -14.12
N PHE A 176 -1.15 13.82 -14.11
CA PHE A 176 0.24 13.97 -13.68
C PHE A 176 1.25 13.62 -14.77
N GLY A 177 0.88 12.84 -15.78
CA GLY A 177 1.81 12.33 -16.79
C GLY A 177 2.43 10.97 -16.44
N GLY A 178 1.86 10.24 -15.49
CA GLY A 178 2.34 8.92 -15.02
C GLY A 178 2.87 8.95 -13.59
N SER A 179 3.21 7.78 -13.04
CA SER A 179 3.61 7.65 -11.62
C SER A 179 4.94 8.34 -11.31
N GLU A 180 5.90 8.35 -12.23
CA GLU A 180 7.15 9.08 -12.05
C GLU A 180 6.90 10.60 -11.92
N ALA A 181 6.15 11.17 -12.85
CA ALA A 181 5.80 12.59 -12.82
C ALA A 181 4.95 12.95 -11.59
N TYR A 182 4.08 12.05 -11.14
CA TYR A 182 3.37 12.16 -9.87
C TYR A 182 4.33 12.23 -8.67
N LEU A 183 5.30 11.32 -8.55
CA LEU A 183 6.28 11.35 -7.47
C LEU A 183 7.16 12.60 -7.49
N LEU A 184 7.62 13.04 -8.67
CA LEU A 184 8.38 14.28 -8.85
C LEU A 184 7.56 15.49 -8.38
N ARG A 185 6.28 15.56 -8.75
CA ARG A 185 5.37 16.63 -8.31
C ARG A 185 5.19 16.66 -6.79
N HIS A 186 5.28 15.51 -6.14
CA HIS A 186 5.22 15.37 -4.68
C HIS A 186 6.59 15.40 -3.98
N GLY A 187 7.65 15.84 -4.70
CA GLY A 187 8.93 16.19 -4.10
C GLY A 187 9.97 15.07 -4.05
N VAL A 188 9.73 13.93 -4.68
CA VAL A 188 10.78 12.93 -4.90
C VAL A 188 11.79 13.50 -5.90
N GLN A 189 13.09 13.34 -5.64
CA GLN A 189 14.13 13.76 -6.57
C GLN A 189 14.33 12.70 -7.66
N GLN A 190 14.58 13.13 -8.90
CA GLN A 190 14.85 12.24 -10.03
C GLN A 190 15.94 11.21 -9.72
N SER A 191 17.02 11.62 -9.05
CA SER A 191 18.13 10.74 -8.68
C SER A 191 17.73 9.59 -7.74
N ILE A 192 16.68 9.78 -6.92
CA ILE A 192 16.15 8.71 -6.06
C ILE A 192 15.37 7.70 -6.90
N ILE A 193 14.61 8.18 -7.89
CA ILE A 193 13.83 7.34 -8.81
C ILE A 193 14.77 6.50 -9.67
N ASP A 194 15.79 7.13 -10.26
CA ASP A 194 16.76 6.46 -11.12
C ASP A 194 17.57 5.42 -10.33
N GLY A 195 18.07 5.78 -9.14
CA GLY A 195 18.79 4.83 -8.28
C GLY A 195 17.92 3.67 -7.79
N PHE A 196 16.63 3.90 -7.55
CA PHE A 196 15.69 2.83 -7.21
C PHE A 196 15.50 1.88 -8.40
N ARG A 197 15.34 2.41 -9.62
CA ARG A 197 15.21 1.62 -10.84
C ARG A 197 16.45 0.76 -11.09
N GLU A 198 17.65 1.33 -10.96
CA GLU A 198 18.92 0.59 -11.04
C GLU A 198 18.96 -0.56 -10.02
N SER A 199 18.60 -0.29 -8.76
CA SER A 199 18.66 -1.30 -7.69
C SER A 199 17.67 -2.47 -7.83
N MET A 200 16.58 -2.29 -8.59
CA MET A 200 15.49 -3.27 -8.70
C MET A 200 15.53 -4.08 -9.99
N LEU A 201 16.21 -3.58 -11.03
CA LEU A 201 16.23 -4.21 -12.37
C LEU A 201 17.57 -4.88 -12.71
N GLU A 202 18.63 -4.61 -11.95
CA GLU A 202 19.96 -5.25 -12.08
C GLU A 202 20.21 -6.28 -10.97
#